data_AF-A0A7V2Y680-F1
#
_entry.id   AF-A0A7V2Y680-F1
#
_cell.length_a   1.000
_cell.length_b   1.000
_cell.length_c   1.000
_cell.angle_alpha   90.00
_cell.angle_beta   90.00
_cell.angle_gamma   90.00
#
_symmetry.space_group_name_H-M   'P 1'
#
loop_
_entity.id
_entity.type
_entity.pdbx_description
1 polymer ?
#
loop_
_entity_poly.entity_id
_entity_poly.type
_entity_poly.pdbx_seq_one_letter_code
_entity_poly.pdbx_strand_id
1 'polypeptide(L)'
;MRNVERWVDGEASNPDAVAKHLAACPACRAHERRLRTLRNGVAAVKQPETIGDARFPAFMEGIRERRDRRPRWSLAWKLIPVAAAILIVLGGSLYTYEYLVVPGPPVVESASTEIEDAAVTTYASNSGVTTVWVVSRDNDVW
;
A
#
# COMPACT_ATOMS: atom_id res chain seq x y z
N MET A 1 0.78 8.73 -20.85
CA MET A 1 1.53 8.49 -22.11
C MET A 1 1.15 7.15 -22.76
N ARG A 2 1.02 6.04 -22.01
CA ARG A 2 0.61 4.72 -22.49
C ARG A 2 -0.61 4.66 -23.45
N ASN A 3 -1.60 5.52 -23.28
CA ASN A 3 -2.77 5.57 -24.18
C ASN A 3 -2.44 6.14 -25.58
N VAL A 4 -1.42 7.01 -25.68
CA VAL A 4 -0.94 7.55 -26.97
C VAL A 4 -0.16 6.47 -27.72
N GLU A 5 0.68 5.70 -27.03
CA GLU A 5 1.40 4.54 -27.59
C GLU A 5 0.41 3.53 -28.19
N ARG A 6 -0.55 3.08 -27.37
CA ARG A 6 -1.64 2.20 -27.83
C ARG A 6 -2.41 2.78 -29.01
N TRP A 7 -2.67 4.09 -29.02
CA TRP A 7 -3.35 4.74 -30.13
C TRP A 7 -2.52 4.73 -31.42
N VAL A 8 -1.20 4.96 -31.34
CA VAL A 8 -0.28 4.85 -32.48
C VAL A 8 -0.23 3.40 -33.00
N ASP A 9 -0.38 2.42 -32.12
CA ASP A 9 -0.42 0.99 -32.47
C ASP A 9 -1.80 0.51 -32.96
N GLY A 10 -2.84 1.33 -32.86
CA GLY A 10 -4.22 0.95 -33.23
C GLY A 10 -4.97 0.16 -32.15
N GLU A 11 -4.41 0.07 -30.93
CA GLU A 11 -4.92 -0.71 -29.80
C GLU A 11 -5.56 0.18 -28.70
N ALA A 12 -5.86 1.44 -29.00
CA ALA A 12 -6.47 2.33 -28.02
C ALA A 12 -7.92 1.92 -27.72
N SER A 13 -8.22 1.68 -26.44
CA SER A 13 -9.57 1.33 -25.97
C SER A 13 -10.60 2.45 -26.15
N ASN A 14 -10.16 3.71 -26.26
CA ASN A 14 -11.03 4.86 -26.55
C ASN A 14 -10.29 5.86 -27.47
N PRO A 15 -10.36 5.68 -28.80
CA PRO A 15 -9.60 6.49 -29.75
C PRO A 15 -10.04 7.95 -29.78
N ASP A 16 -11.34 8.24 -29.58
CA ASP A 16 -11.88 9.60 -29.62
C ASP A 16 -11.38 10.46 -28.47
N ALA A 17 -11.29 9.88 -27.27
CA ALA A 17 -10.73 10.57 -26.11
C ALA A 17 -9.24 10.91 -26.32
N VAL A 18 -8.47 9.99 -26.92
CA VAL A 18 -7.06 10.23 -27.23
C VAL A 18 -6.91 11.30 -28.32
N ALA A 19 -7.75 11.28 -29.36
CA ALA A 19 -7.75 12.29 -30.41
C ALA A 19 -8.03 13.71 -29.85
N LYS A 20 -9.05 13.84 -28.99
CA LYS A 20 -9.35 15.10 -28.28
C LYS A 20 -8.17 15.55 -27.42
N HIS A 21 -7.52 14.64 -26.70
CA HIS A 21 -6.35 14.96 -25.90
C HIS A 21 -5.14 15.41 -26.75
N LEU A 22 -4.88 14.78 -27.89
CA LEU A 22 -3.81 15.17 -28.83
C LEU A 22 -4.09 16.54 -29.49
N ALA A 23 -5.36 16.90 -29.66
CA ALA A 23 -5.77 18.23 -30.09
C ALA A 23 -5.49 19.31 -29.03
N ALA A 24 -5.65 18.98 -27.74
CA ALA A 24 -5.45 19.92 -26.63
C ALA A 24 -4.01 20.00 -26.10
N CYS A 25 -3.22 18.92 -26.19
CA CYS A 25 -1.91 18.82 -25.53
C CYS A 25 -0.74 18.77 -26.54
N PRO A 26 0.05 19.86 -26.68
CA PRO A 26 1.21 19.91 -27.58
C PRO A 26 2.31 18.90 -27.24
N ALA A 27 2.54 18.63 -25.95
CA ALA A 27 3.56 17.66 -25.51
C ALA A 27 3.23 16.23 -25.96
N CYS A 28 1.97 15.82 -25.81
CA CYS A 28 1.51 14.50 -26.27
C CYS A 28 1.50 14.39 -27.79
N ARG A 29 1.21 15.48 -28.51
CA ARG A 29 1.34 15.54 -29.97
C ARG A 29 2.80 15.41 -30.43
N ALA A 30 3.74 16.05 -29.74
CA ALA A 30 5.16 15.91 -30.04
C ALA A 30 5.65 14.47 -29.80
N HIS A 31 5.17 13.81 -28.73
CA HIS A 31 5.47 12.40 -28.46
C HIS A 31 4.89 11.46 -29.53
N GLU A 32 3.63 11.67 -29.91
CA GLU A 32 2.97 10.93 -31.00
C GLU A 32 3.73 11.02 -32.33
N ARG A 33 4.18 12.22 -32.70
CA ARG A 33 5.04 12.41 -33.89
C ARG A 33 6.34 11.63 -33.80
N ARG A 34 7.03 11.64 -32.64
CA ARG A 34 8.27 10.87 -32.46
C ARG A 34 8.04 9.37 -32.64
N LEU A 35 6.96 8.84 -32.07
CA LEU A 35 6.60 7.42 -32.23
C LEU A 35 6.35 7.07 -33.69
N ARG A 36 5.61 7.91 -34.43
CA ARG A 36 5.39 7.72 -35.88
C ARG A 36 6.68 7.78 -36.67
N THR A 37 7.58 8.71 -36.36
CA THR A 37 8.89 8.79 -37.01
C THR A 37 9.70 7.53 -36.80
N LEU A 38 9.74 6.99 -35.57
CA LEU A 38 10.42 5.73 -35.27
C LEU A 38 9.81 4.57 -36.06
N ARG A 39 8.47 4.46 -36.08
CA ARG A 39 7.76 3.40 -36.81
C ARG A 39 8.04 3.47 -38.31
N ASN A 40 7.99 4.67 -38.88
CA ASN A 40 8.31 4.89 -40.28
C ASN A 40 9.78 4.58 -40.58
N GLY A 41 10.70 4.91 -39.66
CA GLY A 41 12.12 4.56 -39.78
C GLY A 41 12.34 3.05 -39.80
N VAL A 42 11.66 2.31 -38.91
CA VAL A 42 11.70 0.84 -38.89
C VAL A 42 11.08 0.26 -40.17
N ALA A 43 9.93 0.78 -40.61
CA ALA A 43 9.26 0.32 -41.83
C ALA A 43 10.06 0.61 -43.11
N ALA A 44 10.89 1.66 -43.10
CA ALA A 44 11.77 2.02 -44.22
C ALA A 44 12.99 1.10 -44.37
N VAL A 45 13.27 0.23 -43.39
CA VAL A 45 14.37 -0.75 -43.47
C VAL A 45 14.01 -1.80 -44.52
N LYS A 46 14.68 -1.72 -45.69
CA LYS A 46 14.42 -2.54 -46.89
C LYS A 46 14.66 -4.05 -46.75
N GLN A 47 15.36 -4.48 -45.70
CA GLN A 47 15.63 -5.89 -45.45
C GLN A 47 15.15 -6.25 -44.05
N PRO A 48 13.88 -6.69 -43.90
CA PRO A 48 13.55 -7.53 -42.77
C PRO A 48 14.43 -8.78 -42.91
N GLU A 49 15.43 -8.94 -42.04
CA GLU A 49 16.13 -10.21 -41.93
C GLU A 49 15.09 -11.27 -41.56
N THR A 50 14.66 -12.06 -42.53
CA THR A 50 13.87 -13.25 -42.26
C THR A 50 14.77 -14.18 -41.46
N ILE A 51 14.41 -14.43 -40.21
CA ILE A 51 15.01 -15.50 -39.41
C ILE A 51 14.62 -16.80 -40.11
N GLY A 52 15.47 -17.25 -41.04
CA GLY A 52 15.30 -18.53 -41.68
C GLY A 52 15.43 -19.65 -40.65
N ASP A 53 14.83 -20.80 -40.94
CA ASP A 53 14.80 -21.96 -40.05
C ASP A 53 16.20 -22.38 -39.56
N ALA A 54 17.25 -22.11 -40.34
CA ALA A 54 18.64 -22.38 -39.95
C ALA A 54 19.14 -21.51 -38.77
N ARG A 55 18.58 -20.31 -38.56
CA ARG A 55 18.97 -19.38 -37.48
C ARG A 55 18.09 -19.53 -36.24
N PHE A 56 16.93 -20.15 -36.37
CA PHE A 56 15.99 -20.37 -35.26
C PHE A 56 16.59 -21.23 -34.13
N PRO A 57 17.36 -22.31 -34.39
CA PRO A 57 18.04 -23.06 -33.33
C PRO A 57 19.03 -22.20 -32.53
N ALA A 58 19.85 -21.39 -33.19
CA ALA A 58 20.81 -20.51 -32.53
C ALA A 58 20.12 -19.43 -31.68
N PHE A 59 19.00 -18.89 -32.17
CA PHE A 59 18.15 -17.98 -31.41
C PHE A 59 17.57 -18.64 -30.15
N MET A 60 17.02 -19.85 -30.28
CA MET A 60 16.49 -20.62 -29.16
C MET A 60 17.57 -20.98 -28.14
N GLU A 61 18.78 -21.28 -28.60
CA GLU A 61 19.91 -21.60 -27.73
C GLU A 61 20.34 -20.37 -26.90
N GLY A 62 20.40 -19.18 -27.51
CA GLY A 62 20.67 -17.94 -26.77
C GLY A 62 19.63 -17.61 -25.70
N ILE A 63 18.35 -17.98 -25.92
CA ILE A 63 17.29 -17.83 -24.91
C ILE A 63 17.52 -18.81 -23.74
N ARG A 64 17.84 -20.07 -24.04
CA ARG A 64 18.12 -21.09 -23.01
C ARG A 64 19.33 -20.72 -22.18
N GLU A 65 20.42 -20.30 -22.81
CA GLU A 65 21.65 -19.89 -22.14
C GLU A 65 21.40 -18.75 -21.14
N ARG A 66 20.61 -17.74 -21.52
CA ARG A 66 20.25 -16.63 -20.60
C ARG A 66 19.28 -17.04 -19.51
N ARG A 67 18.35 -17.95 -19.79
CA ARG A 67 17.44 -18.50 -18.76
C ARG A 67 18.24 -19.25 -17.70
N ASP A 68 19.24 -20.02 -18.12
CA ASP A 68 20.03 -20.88 -17.26
C ASP A 68 21.16 -20.10 -16.56
N ARG A 69 21.62 -18.99 -17.15
CA ARG A 69 22.49 -17.98 -16.52
C ARG A 69 21.76 -16.95 -15.66
N ARG A 70 20.45 -17.09 -15.43
CA ARG A 70 19.78 -16.21 -14.46
C ARG A 70 20.56 -16.29 -13.15
N PRO A 71 21.03 -15.16 -12.59
CA PRO A 71 21.78 -15.18 -11.36
C PRO A 71 20.93 -15.95 -10.35
N ARG A 72 21.46 -17.05 -9.85
CA ARG A 72 20.83 -17.84 -8.79
C ARG A 72 20.96 -16.98 -7.54
N TRP A 73 20.08 -15.99 -7.41
CA TRP A 73 19.96 -15.19 -6.20
C TRP A 73 19.81 -16.20 -5.08
N SER A 74 20.75 -16.19 -4.16
CA SER A 74 20.85 -17.18 -3.09
C SER A 74 19.50 -17.29 -2.40
N LEU A 75 19.17 -18.48 -1.88
CA LEU A 75 17.89 -18.69 -1.17
C LEU A 75 17.61 -17.59 -0.13
N ALA A 76 18.65 -16.98 0.42
CA ALA A 76 18.57 -15.82 1.31
C ALA A 76 17.74 -14.64 0.76
N TRP A 77 17.82 -14.31 -0.53
CA TRP A 77 17.02 -13.21 -1.11
C TRP A 77 15.53 -13.51 -1.14
N LYS A 78 15.16 -14.80 -1.23
CA LYS A 78 13.75 -15.22 -1.18
C LYS A 78 13.16 -15.13 0.24
N LEU A 79 14.01 -15.06 1.27
CA LEU A 79 13.59 -14.95 2.66
C LEU A 79 13.38 -13.50 3.13
N ILE A 80 13.87 -12.51 2.39
CA ILE A 80 13.66 -11.09 2.70
C ILE A 80 12.18 -10.71 2.89
N PRO A 81 11.24 -11.08 1.99
CA PRO A 81 9.83 -10.73 2.19
C PRO A 81 9.23 -11.45 3.41
N VAL A 82 9.68 -12.66 3.73
CA VAL A 82 9.25 -13.42 4.91
C VAL A 82 9.73 -12.74 6.18
N ALA A 83 11.01 -12.36 6.23
CA ALA A 83 11.59 -11.63 7.36
C ALA A 83 10.92 -10.26 7.57
N ALA A 84 10.60 -9.55 6.48
CA ALA A 84 9.88 -8.28 6.55
C ALA A 84 8.45 -8.47 7.10
N ALA A 85 7.73 -9.50 6.66
CA ALA A 85 6.40 -9.81 7.18
C ALA A 85 6.42 -10.14 8.68
N ILE A 86 7.41 -10.92 9.13
CA ILE A 86 7.59 -11.25 10.55
C ILE A 86 7.83 -9.98 11.39
N LEU A 87 8.70 -9.07 10.91
CA LEU A 87 8.97 -7.80 11.59
C LEU A 87 7.72 -6.91 11.68
N ILE A 88 6.91 -6.83 10.64
CA ILE A 88 5.67 -6.04 10.65
C ILE A 88 4.69 -6.60 11.67
N VAL A 89 4.51 -7.92 11.71
CA VAL A 89 3.60 -8.57 12.68
C VAL A 89 4.09 -8.36 14.11
N LEU A 90 5.38 -8.60 14.38
CA LEU A 90 5.96 -8.38 15.71
C LEU A 90 5.86 -6.92 16.16
N GLY A 91 6.23 -5.99 15.28
CA GLY A 91 6.14 -4.55 15.56
C GLY A 91 4.71 -4.08 15.80
N GLY A 92 3.76 -4.55 14.99
CA GLY A 92 2.35 -4.24 15.17
C GLY A 92 1.77 -4.80 16.47
N SER A 93 2.14 -6.02 16.85
CA SER A 93 1.72 -6.63 18.12
C SER A 93 2.25 -5.88 19.34
N LEU A 94 3.52 -5.46 19.33
CA LEU A 94 4.08 -4.65 20.43
C LEU A 94 3.41 -3.28 20.51
N TYR A 95 3.21 -2.62 19.37
CA TYR A 95 2.54 -1.32 19.32
C TYR A 95 1.10 -1.39 19.84
N THR A 96 0.34 -2.40 19.42
CA THR A 96 -1.05 -2.57 19.89
C THR A 96 -1.12 -2.89 21.38
N TYR A 97 -0.18 -3.68 21.91
CA TYR A 97 -0.13 -3.99 23.34
C TYR A 97 0.12 -2.75 24.21
N GLU A 98 1.09 -1.91 23.85
CA GLU A 98 1.39 -0.70 24.63
C GLU A 98 0.29 0.36 24.56
N TYR A 99 -0.36 0.53 23.41
CA TYR A 99 -1.26 1.67 23.19
C TYR A 99 -2.76 1.35 23.34
N LEU A 100 -3.19 0.10 23.22
CA LEU A 100 -4.63 -0.25 23.22
C LEU A 100 -5.08 -1.05 24.44
N VAL A 101 -4.17 -1.68 25.19
CA VAL A 101 -4.52 -2.62 26.27
C VAL A 101 -4.37 -2.02 27.67
N VAL A 102 -3.75 -0.85 27.79
CA VAL A 102 -3.76 -0.09 29.05
C VAL A 102 -4.87 0.96 28.95
N PRO A 103 -6.13 0.65 29.36
CA PRO A 103 -7.06 1.72 29.63
C PRO A 103 -6.40 2.61 30.69
N GLY A 104 -6.32 3.91 30.41
CA GLY A 104 -5.93 4.88 31.41
C GLY A 104 -6.79 4.71 32.66
N PRO A 105 -6.33 5.18 33.84
CA PRO A 105 -7.12 5.05 35.07
C PRO A 105 -8.53 5.60 34.83
N PRO A 106 -9.59 4.89 35.24
CA PRO A 106 -10.96 5.32 34.99
C PRO A 106 -11.17 6.70 35.61
N VAL A 107 -11.55 7.67 34.78
CA VAL A 107 -11.89 9.02 35.23
C VAL A 107 -13.34 9.01 35.65
N VAL A 108 -13.60 9.23 36.93
CA VAL A 108 -14.97 9.37 37.46
C VAL A 108 -15.45 10.79 37.17
N GLU A 109 -16.35 10.94 36.19
CA GLU A 109 -16.90 12.26 35.82
C GLU A 109 -18.05 12.71 36.73
N SER A 110 -18.81 11.77 37.27
CA SER A 110 -19.91 12.05 38.20
C SER A 110 -20.19 10.86 39.11
N ALA A 111 -20.71 11.14 40.31
CA ALA A 111 -21.22 10.14 41.24
C ALA A 111 -22.52 10.67 41.85
N SER A 112 -23.54 9.82 41.91
CA SER A 112 -24.84 10.12 42.51
C SER A 112 -25.33 8.91 43.33
N THR A 113 -26.23 9.15 44.27
CA THR A 113 -26.86 8.10 45.09
C THR A 113 -28.38 8.27 45.05
N GLU A 114 -29.09 7.15 44.98
CA GLU A 114 -30.56 7.08 45.07
C GLU A 114 -31.03 6.72 46.49
N ILE A 115 -30.09 6.53 47.43
CA ILE A 115 -30.40 6.18 48.82
C ILE A 115 -30.92 7.44 49.54
N GLU A 116 -32.15 7.35 50.06
CA GLU A 116 -32.79 8.40 50.86
C GLU A 116 -31.94 8.67 52.12
N ASP A 117 -31.70 9.95 52.43
CA ASP A 117 -30.81 10.41 53.50
C ASP A 117 -29.30 10.04 53.37
N ALA A 118 -28.83 9.59 52.19
CA ALA A 118 -27.41 9.40 51.93
C ALA A 118 -26.76 10.61 51.22
N ALA A 119 -25.52 10.91 51.59
CA ALA A 119 -24.68 11.92 50.95
C ALA A 119 -23.48 11.28 50.25
N VAL A 120 -23.21 11.70 49.02
CA VAL A 120 -21.97 11.36 48.30
C VAL A 120 -20.87 12.33 48.72
N THR A 121 -19.76 11.82 49.22
CA THR A 121 -18.58 12.61 49.57
C THR A 121 -17.38 12.13 48.76
N THR A 122 -16.63 13.07 48.19
CA THR A 122 -15.41 12.78 47.41
C THR A 122 -14.17 13.25 48.16
N TYR A 123 -13.17 12.40 48.27
CA TYR A 123 -11.84 12.77 48.77
C TYR A 123 -10.81 12.59 47.66
N ALA A 124 -10.24 13.70 47.19
CA ALA A 124 -9.13 13.69 46.25
C ALA A 124 -7.82 13.63 47.04
N SER A 125 -7.01 12.61 46.77
CA SER A 125 -5.68 12.47 47.36
C SER A 125 -4.61 13.04 46.43
N ASN A 126 -3.49 13.49 46.99
CA ASN A 126 -2.34 14.00 46.22
C ASN A 126 -1.67 12.93 45.33
N SER A 127 -2.05 11.67 45.45
CA SER A 127 -1.61 10.57 44.58
C SER A 127 -2.43 10.44 43.29
N GLY A 128 -3.38 11.33 43.03
CA GLY A 128 -4.22 11.30 41.83
C GLY A 128 -5.36 10.29 41.89
N VAL A 129 -5.58 9.65 43.05
CA VAL A 129 -6.74 8.78 43.29
C VAL A 129 -7.84 9.59 43.98
N THR A 130 -9.03 9.60 43.39
CA THR A 130 -10.23 10.16 44.01
C THR A 130 -11.08 9.03 44.56
N THR A 131 -11.27 9.01 45.88
CA THR A 131 -12.14 8.04 46.55
C THR A 131 -13.52 8.64 46.74
N VAL A 132 -14.55 7.92 46.28
CA VAL A 132 -15.96 8.31 46.45
C VAL A 132 -16.55 7.46 47.57
N TRP A 133 -17.11 8.11 48.58
CA TRP A 133 -17.82 7.48 49.70
C TRP A 133 -19.30 7.85 49.65
N VAL A 134 -20.15 6.88 49.95
CA VAL A 134 -21.58 7.13 50.20
C VAL A 134 -21.80 6.98 51.69
N VAL A 135 -22.23 8.06 52.34
CA VAL A 135 -22.47 8.10 53.79
C VAL A 135 -23.96 8.21 54.03
N SER A 136 -24.56 7.22 54.69
CA SER A 136 -25.95 7.26 55.18
C SER A 136 -25.96 7.46 56.70
N ARG A 137 -27.06 7.97 57.26
CA ARG A 137 -27.26 8.09 58.72
C ARG A 137 -27.45 6.74 59.40
N ASP A 138 -27.95 5.75 58.68
CA ASP A 138 -27.97 4.37 59.13
C ASP A 138 -26.62 3.74 58.81
N ASN A 139 -25.87 3.36 59.84
CA ASN A 139 -24.53 2.78 59.75
C ASN A 139 -24.49 1.39 59.06
N ASP A 140 -25.60 0.91 58.50
CA ASP A 140 -25.69 -0.34 57.75
C ASP A 140 -25.93 -0.04 56.26
N VAL A 141 -24.82 0.13 55.52
CA VAL A 141 -24.83 0.04 54.06
C VAL A 141 -23.99 -1.19 53.71
N TRP A 142 -24.66 -2.29 53.35
CA TRP A 142 -24.07 -3.54 52.86
C TRP A 142 -24.18 -3.62 51.34
#